data_AF-A0A8T3YL43-F1
#
_entry.id   AF-A0A8T3YL43-F1
#
_cell.length_a   1.000
_cell.length_b   1.000
_cell.length_c   1.000
_cell.angle_alpha   90.00
_cell.angle_beta   90.00
_cell.angle_gamma   90.00
#
_symmetry.space_group_name_H-M   'P 1'
#
loop_
_entity.id
_entity.type
_entity.pdbx_description
1 polymer ?
#
loop_
_entity_poly.entity_id
_entity_poly.type
_entity_poly.pdbx_seq_one_letter_code
_entity_poly.pdbx_strand_id
1 'polypeptide(L)' 'MKFTTSGSSETGPSSSIGIMRFDTETGGPKISPEFVVIVGAAFTLVILVLQLFKV' A
#
# COMPACT_ATOMS: atom_id res chain seq x y z
N MET A 1 16.38 -42.02 22.94
CA MET A 1 15.49 -41.00 23.54
C MET A 1 14.47 -40.63 22.48
N LYS A 2 13.19 -40.93 22.71
CA LYS A 2 12.09 -40.73 21.76
C LYS A 2 11.50 -39.35 22.06
N PHE A 3 11.67 -38.39 21.15
CA PHE A 3 11.05 -37.08 21.26
C PHE A 3 9.59 -37.19 20.82
N THR A 4 8.69 -37.11 21.81
CA THR A 4 7.26 -37.01 21.61
C THR A 4 6.95 -35.56 21.25
N THR A 5 6.65 -35.27 19.98
CA THR A 5 6.05 -33.98 19.60
C THR A 5 4.58 -34.04 19.96
N SER A 6 4.24 -33.47 21.12
CA SER A 6 2.87 -33.17 21.54
C SER A 6 2.81 -31.67 21.82
N GLY A 7 1.79 -31.01 21.26
CA GLY A 7 1.78 -29.57 21.01
C GLY A 7 1.97 -28.65 22.21
N SER A 8 2.58 -27.51 21.93
CA SER A 8 2.31 -26.24 22.60
C SER A 8 2.41 -25.14 21.56
N SER A 9 1.27 -24.52 21.30
CA SER A 9 1.13 -23.23 20.64
C SER A 9 2.11 -22.21 21.22
N GLU A 10 2.45 -21.21 20.40
CA GLU A 10 3.01 -19.92 20.82
C GLU A 10 4.48 -19.90 21.28
N THR A 11 5.33 -19.36 20.41
CA THR A 11 6.14 -18.14 20.64
C THR A 11 7.24 -18.12 19.58
N GLY A 12 6.86 -17.82 18.34
CA GLY A 12 7.82 -17.29 17.37
C GLY A 12 8.30 -15.93 17.86
N PRO A 13 9.56 -15.54 17.61
CA PRO A 13 10.18 -14.39 18.25
C PRO A 13 9.35 -13.15 17.98
N SER A 14 8.81 -12.57 19.06
CA SER A 14 8.22 -11.24 19.11
C SER A 14 9.24 -10.28 18.52
N SER A 15 9.09 -10.00 17.23
CA SER A 15 10.06 -9.24 16.45
C SER A 15 9.95 -7.79 16.87
N SER A 16 10.65 -7.48 17.96
CA SER A 16 11.03 -6.18 18.49
C SER A 16 12.01 -5.42 17.59
N ILE A 17 12.04 -5.77 16.30
CA ILE A 17 12.78 -5.04 15.29
C ILE A 17 11.92 -3.83 14.91
N GLY A 18 12.46 -2.62 15.04
CA GLY A 18 11.78 -1.36 14.71
C GLY A 18 11.48 -1.17 13.23
N ILE A 19 11.09 -2.23 12.51
CA ILE A 19 10.43 -2.11 11.22
C ILE A 19 9.02 -1.63 11.57
N MET A 20 8.86 -0.31 11.54
CA MET A 20 7.57 0.32 11.31
C MET A 20 6.98 -0.42 10.10
N ARG A 21 6.10 -1.39 10.37
CA ARG A 21 5.09 -1.70 9.38
C ARG A 21 4.32 -0.40 9.29
N PHE A 22 4.65 0.39 8.27
CA PHE A 22 3.69 1.29 7.64
C PHE A 22 2.57 0.38 7.13
N ASP A 23 1.83 -0.17 8.09
CA ASP A 23 0.57 -0.81 7.86
C ASP A 23 -0.23 0.31 7.20
N THR A 24 -0.59 0.04 5.96
CA THR A 24 -1.23 0.96 5.01
C THR A 24 -2.69 1.20 5.43
N GLU A 25 -2.91 1.28 6.74
CA GLU A 25 -4.16 1.28 7.48
C GLU A 25 -4.38 2.61 8.22
N THR A 26 -3.62 3.66 7.88
CA THR A 26 -3.95 5.04 8.29
C THR A 26 -5.07 5.61 7.41
N GLY A 27 -6.28 5.08 7.60
CA GLY A 27 -7.56 5.81 7.69
C GLY A 27 -8.02 6.76 6.57
N GLY A 28 -7.34 6.87 5.43
CA GLY A 28 -7.82 7.63 4.28
C GLY A 28 -8.74 6.80 3.38
N PRO A 29 -9.58 7.42 2.54
CA PRO A 29 -10.24 6.71 1.44
C PRO A 29 -9.17 5.91 0.68
N LYS A 30 -9.32 4.57 0.63
CA LYS A 30 -8.39 3.68 -0.08
C LYS A 30 -8.55 3.94 -1.57
N ILE A 31 -7.92 5.00 -2.06
CA ILE A 31 -7.83 5.29 -3.49
C ILE A 31 -6.90 4.25 -4.10
N SER A 32 -7.40 3.54 -5.10
CA SER A 32 -6.60 2.55 -5.80
C SER A 32 -5.46 3.25 -6.57
N PRO A 33 -4.24 2.68 -6.63
CA PRO A 33 -3.15 3.28 -7.38
C PRO A 33 -3.52 3.57 -8.85
N GLU A 34 -4.34 2.71 -9.45
CA GLU A 34 -4.82 2.88 -10.83
C GLU A 34 -5.66 4.16 -10.99
N PHE A 35 -6.49 4.48 -9.99
CA PHE A 35 -7.32 5.68 -10.03
C PHE A 35 -6.46 6.96 -10.02
N VAL A 36 -5.40 7.01 -9.21
CA VAL A 36 -4.49 8.17 -9.16
C VAL A 36 -3.83 8.41 -10.52
N VAL A 37 -3.38 7.32 -11.17
CA VAL A 37 -2.74 7.40 -12.48
C VAL A 37 -3.72 7.89 -13.54
N ILE A 38 -4.95 7.37 -13.55
CA ILE A 38 -5.98 7.76 -14.53
C ILE A 38 -6.36 9.23 -14.36
N VAL A 39 -6.62 9.68 -13.13
CA VAL A 39 -6.99 11.07 -12.85
C VAL A 39 -5.85 12.02 -13.20
N GLY A 40 -4.62 11.66 -12.86
CA GLY A 40 -3.43 12.43 -13.22
C GLY A 40 -3.29 12.58 -14.74
N ALA A 41 -3.35 11.46 -15.47
CA ALA A 41 -3.25 11.46 -16.92
C ALA A 41 -4.38 12.27 -17.59
N ALA A 42 -5.62 12.12 -17.11
CA ALA A 42 -6.76 12.88 -17.61
C ALA A 42 -6.58 14.39 -17.39
N PHE A 43 -6.12 14.80 -16.21
CA PHE A 43 -5.86 16.21 -15.91
C PHE A 43 -4.75 16.79 -16.79
N THR A 44 -3.66 16.05 -16.99
CA THR A 44 -2.57 16.46 -17.90
C THR A 44 -3.07 16.61 -19.34
N LEU A 45 -3.88 15.67 -19.84
CA LEU A 45 -4.47 15.77 -21.18
C LEU A 45 -5.37 17.00 -21.33
N VAL A 46 -6.20 17.29 -20.34
CA VAL A 46 -7.06 18.49 -20.36
C VAL A 46 -6.22 19.76 -20.44
N ILE A 47 -5.15 19.88 -19.65
CA ILE A 47 -4.23 21.03 -19.72
C ILE A 47 -3.59 21.13 -21.10
N LEU A 48 -3.12 20.00 -21.65
CA LEU A 48 -2.45 19.96 -22.94
C LEU A 48 -3.40 20.42 -24.06
N VAL A 49 -4.65 19.95 -24.04
CA VAL A 49 -5.71 20.38 -24.96
C VAL A 49 -5.97 21.87 -24.79
N LEU A 50 -6.16 22.37 -23.56
CA LEU A 50 -6.37 23.80 -23.32
C LEU A 50 -5.18 24.67 -23.77
N GLN A 51 -3.95 24.14 -23.71
CA GLN A 51 -2.76 24.82 -24.18
C GLN A 51 -2.63 24.80 -25.71
N LEU A 52 -3.05 23.70 -26.37
CA LEU A 52 -3.12 23.60 -27.83
C LEU A 52 -4.24 24.46 -28.43
N PHE A 53 -5.38 24.55 -27.76
CA PHE A 53 -6.52 25.39 -28.15
C PHE A 53 -6.42 26.81 -27.62
N LYS A 54 -5.33 27.14 -26.93
CA LYS A 54 -5.03 28.51 -26.56
C LYS A 54 -4.76 29.32 -27.84
N VAL A 55 -5.72 30.21 -28.15
CA VAL A 55 -5.54 31.47 -28.89
C VAL A 55 -4.37 32.25 -28.30
#